data_AF-A0A957A9S8-F1
#
_entry.id   AF-A0A957A9S8-F1
#
_cell.length_a   1.000
_cell.length_b   1.000
_cell.length_c   1.000
_cell.angle_alpha   90.00
_cell.angle_beta   90.00
_cell.angle_gamma   90.00
#
_symmetry.space_group_name_H-M   'P 1'
#
loop_
_entity.id
_entity.type
_entity.pdbx_description
1 polymer ?
#
loop_
_entity_poly.entity_id
_entity_poly.type
_entity_poly.pdbx_seq_one_letter_code
_entity_poly.pdbx_strand_id
1 'polypeptide(L)'
;MKLSIQQDSATEVAWFRDPADTWFGAEVIRLPRWSEQLLSPLDLEVADIRIAFLDHLPDVDADCPSPSWLCLLPASSEQEPRVVVEAALEAWRRSPSFRAPGSSPEAYLVAGYQALCPPHPPCAPGPGMRDSLMEFLRDRSGVLGRLGRESDDSVNRLVRLFWRTPDDFADEILRARIRDAGGRGSLQLVEFLEAAEIAPETPEHAILARERDALLARLSTLAYFTQPSDYDRAAALALDWRDRYLRAYRLHYRTVMAAAHEMVLDTATAARALPELEALNLTGSPVGADAALRLRRALERLGCLPEGIDEQSAQTAGIVLGQMPPDLAEARLAAAAVLAALEVHARRRARPGRAHSRS
;
A
#
# COMPACT_ATOMS: atom_id res chain seq x y z
N MET A 1 -13.79 41.91 -7.17
CA MET A 1 -14.84 40.96 -7.59
C MET A 1 -14.62 40.61 -9.06
N LYS A 2 -14.52 39.31 -9.35
CA LYS A 2 -14.29 38.65 -10.66
C LYS A 2 -12.92 38.84 -11.32
N LEU A 3 -11.94 38.09 -10.80
CA LEU A 3 -10.99 37.39 -11.68
C LEU A 3 -11.75 36.16 -12.22
N SER A 4 -12.34 36.32 -13.39
CA SER A 4 -12.77 35.21 -14.23
C SER A 4 -11.71 35.07 -15.29
N ILE A 5 -10.79 34.13 -15.09
CA ILE A 5 -10.03 33.51 -16.16
C ILE A 5 -10.35 32.03 -16.05
N GLN A 6 -11.54 31.66 -16.52
CA GLN A 6 -11.72 30.33 -17.09
C GLN A 6 -11.03 30.41 -18.45
N GLN A 7 -9.73 30.10 -18.47
CA GLN A 7 -9.13 29.54 -19.66
C GLN A 7 -9.39 28.05 -19.56
N ASP A 8 -10.35 27.57 -20.34
CA ASP A 8 -10.48 26.16 -20.68
C ASP A 8 -9.18 25.72 -21.37
N SER A 9 -8.16 25.36 -20.58
CA SER A 9 -7.09 24.50 -21.06
C SER A 9 -7.70 23.11 -21.12
N ALA A 10 -8.13 22.68 -22.30
CA ALA A 10 -8.47 21.29 -22.52
C ALA A 10 -7.20 20.47 -22.25
N THR A 11 -7.12 19.87 -21.07
CA THR A 11 -6.08 18.91 -20.73
C THR A 11 -6.19 17.76 -21.73
N GLU A 12 -5.15 17.58 -22.54
CA GLU A 12 -5.06 16.52 -23.54
C GLU A 12 -4.18 15.40 -23.00
N VAL A 13 -4.54 14.14 -23.26
CA VAL A 13 -3.69 13.00 -22.91
C VAL A 13 -3.05 12.46 -24.18
N ALA A 14 -1.73 12.51 -24.25
CA ALA A 14 -0.94 11.91 -25.32
C ALA A 14 -0.38 10.55 -24.87
N TRP A 15 -0.38 9.57 -25.79
CA TRP A 15 0.03 8.20 -25.51
C TRP A 15 1.42 7.91 -26.09
N PHE A 16 2.27 7.32 -25.25
CA PHE A 16 3.63 6.98 -25.60
C PHE A 16 3.90 5.51 -25.28
N ARG A 17 4.92 4.97 -25.95
CA ARG A 17 5.38 3.60 -25.75
C ARG A 17 6.88 3.62 -25.51
N ASP A 18 7.32 2.99 -24.43
CA ASP A 18 8.74 2.86 -24.13
C ASP A 18 9.40 1.73 -24.94
N PRO A 19 10.75 1.64 -24.95
CA PRO A 19 11.46 0.58 -25.68
C PRO A 19 11.13 -0.85 -25.23
N ALA A 20 10.52 -1.01 -24.06
CA ALA A 20 10.10 -2.29 -23.50
C ALA A 20 8.61 -2.58 -23.72
N ASP A 21 7.97 -1.86 -24.65
CA ASP A 21 6.56 -2.02 -24.98
C ASP A 21 5.63 -1.69 -23.80
N THR A 22 5.96 -0.64 -23.04
CA THR A 22 5.10 -0.11 -21.99
C THR A 22 4.40 1.14 -22.45
N TRP A 23 3.07 1.06 -22.48
CA TRP A 23 2.19 2.20 -22.71
C TRP A 23 2.12 3.07 -21.46
N PHE A 24 2.35 4.36 -21.64
CA PHE A 24 2.18 5.37 -20.59
C PHE A 24 1.47 6.60 -21.17
N GLY A 25 0.67 7.24 -20.31
CA GLY A 25 -0.07 8.45 -20.64
C GLY A 25 0.67 9.70 -20.19
N ALA A 26 0.70 10.73 -21.02
CA ALA A 26 1.21 12.04 -20.65
C ALA A 26 0.08 13.06 -20.67
N GLU A 27 -0.10 13.75 -19.54
CA GLU A 27 -0.94 14.93 -19.48
C GLU A 27 -0.22 16.08 -20.18
N VAL A 28 -0.77 16.55 -21.30
CA VAL A 28 -0.22 17.65 -22.09
C VAL A 28 -0.93 18.94 -21.72
N ILE A 29 -0.15 19.88 -21.21
CA ILE A 29 -0.61 21.20 -20.78
C ILE A 29 0.14 22.27 -21.58
N ARG A 30 -0.60 23.28 -22.04
CA ARG A 30 -0.04 24.41 -22.79
C ARG A 30 -0.31 25.69 -22.00
N LEU A 31 0.74 26.39 -21.59
CA LEU A 31 0.64 27.61 -20.79
C LEU A 31 1.61 28.67 -21.28
N PRO A 32 1.26 29.97 -21.22
CA PRO A 32 2.17 31.03 -21.64
C PRO A 32 3.38 31.21 -20.71
N ARG A 33 3.31 30.69 -19.47
CA ARG A 33 4.38 30.82 -18.46
C ARG A 33 4.23 29.78 -17.36
N TRP A 34 5.29 29.58 -16.57
CA TRP A 34 5.28 28.72 -15.38
C TRP A 34 4.11 29.05 -14.43
N SER A 35 3.52 28.00 -13.87
CA SER A 35 2.43 28.06 -12.89
C SER A 35 2.64 27.01 -11.81
N GLU A 36 2.43 27.37 -10.54
CA GLU A 36 2.49 26.41 -9.42
C GLU A 36 1.46 25.28 -9.55
N GLN A 37 0.39 25.46 -10.33
CA GLN A 37 -0.59 24.41 -10.62
C GLN A 37 0.04 23.19 -11.32
N LEU A 38 1.18 23.37 -12.01
CA LEU A 38 1.94 22.27 -12.61
C LEU A 38 2.56 21.33 -11.57
N LEU A 39 2.67 21.77 -10.31
CA LEU A 39 3.14 20.97 -9.19
C LEU A 39 2.03 20.15 -8.54
N SER A 40 0.77 20.33 -8.96
CA SER A 40 -0.33 19.52 -8.45
C SER A 40 -0.07 18.04 -8.75
N PRO A 41 -0.32 17.11 -7.80
CA PRO A 41 -0.14 15.69 -8.04
C PRO A 41 -0.89 15.25 -9.30
N LEU A 42 -0.26 14.40 -10.11
CA LEU A 42 -0.92 13.76 -11.24
C LEU A 42 -2.07 12.90 -10.74
N ASP A 43 -3.20 12.97 -11.45
CA ASP A 43 -4.19 11.91 -11.36
C ASP A 43 -3.63 10.68 -12.07
N LEU A 44 -3.08 9.75 -11.28
CA LEU A 44 -2.49 8.51 -11.80
C LEU A 44 -3.53 7.62 -12.48
N GLU A 45 -4.83 7.90 -12.39
CA GLU A 45 -5.81 7.22 -13.20
C GLU A 45 -5.81 7.72 -14.65
N VAL A 46 -5.39 8.98 -14.87
CA VAL A 46 -5.41 9.67 -16.18
C VAL A 46 -4.05 9.63 -16.88
N ALA A 47 -2.96 9.96 -16.18
CA ALA A 47 -1.63 10.06 -16.78
C ALA A 47 -0.50 9.70 -15.80
N ASP A 48 0.64 9.29 -16.34
CA ASP A 48 1.84 8.90 -15.58
C ASP A 48 2.86 10.01 -15.44
N ILE A 49 2.82 10.95 -16.38
CA ILE A 49 3.72 12.11 -16.47
C ILE A 49 2.94 13.33 -16.92
N ARG A 50 3.54 14.50 -16.75
CA ARG A 50 3.02 15.78 -17.26
C ARG A 50 4.04 16.40 -18.20
N ILE A 51 3.61 16.82 -19.38
CA ILE A 51 4.40 17.60 -20.32
C ILE A 51 3.77 18.98 -20.40
N ALA A 52 4.49 20.00 -19.94
CA ALA A 52 4.05 21.38 -20.02
C ALA A 52 4.86 22.14 -21.08
N PHE A 53 4.16 22.61 -22.12
CA PHE A 53 4.72 23.51 -23.14
C PHE A 53 4.58 24.96 -22.68
N LEU A 54 5.70 25.67 -22.55
CA LEU A 54 5.78 27.04 -22.05
C LEU A 54 6.39 27.99 -23.09
N ASP A 55 5.78 29.16 -23.31
CA ASP A 55 6.37 30.21 -24.16
C ASP A 55 7.65 30.78 -23.54
N HIS A 56 7.68 30.83 -22.21
CA HIS A 56 8.84 31.24 -21.42
C HIS A 56 9.12 30.20 -20.33
N LEU A 57 10.23 29.47 -20.49
CA LEU A 57 10.73 28.57 -19.44
C LEU A 57 11.21 29.41 -18.24
N PRO A 58 10.94 28.96 -17.00
CA PRO A 58 11.49 29.62 -15.83
C PRO A 58 13.02 29.51 -15.85
N ASP A 59 13.72 30.55 -15.40
CA ASP A 59 15.13 30.45 -15.02
C ASP A 59 15.19 29.48 -13.82
N VAL A 60 15.57 28.23 -14.08
CA VAL A 60 15.61 27.19 -13.05
C VAL A 60 16.82 27.45 -12.16
N ASP A 61 16.62 28.25 -11.11
CA ASP A 61 17.52 28.24 -9.95
C ASP A 61 17.47 26.84 -9.31
N ALA A 62 18.63 26.31 -8.92
CA ALA A 62 18.82 24.94 -8.44
C ALA A 62 18.00 24.57 -7.18
N ASP A 63 17.33 25.54 -6.55
CA ASP A 63 16.64 25.41 -5.26
C ASP A 63 15.14 25.08 -5.36
N CYS A 64 14.56 24.98 -6.56
CA CYS A 64 13.18 24.52 -6.74
C CYS A 64 13.15 23.18 -7.52
N PRO A 65 13.27 22.02 -6.84
CA PRO A 65 13.27 20.73 -7.52
C PRO A 65 11.89 20.49 -8.13
N SER A 66 11.80 20.52 -9.46
CA SER A 66 10.60 20.08 -10.16
C SER A 66 10.35 18.60 -9.87
N PRO A 67 9.08 18.18 -9.75
CA PRO A 67 8.76 16.77 -9.62
C PRO A 67 9.34 15.97 -10.79
N SER A 68 9.87 14.79 -10.50
CA SER A 68 10.57 13.97 -11.50
C SER A 68 9.68 13.47 -12.65
N TRP A 69 8.36 13.51 -12.47
CA TRP A 69 7.33 13.16 -13.45
C TRP A 69 6.87 14.35 -14.31
N LEU A 70 7.34 15.58 -14.02
CA LEU A 70 7.01 16.80 -14.76
C LEU A 70 8.14 17.15 -15.74
N CYS A 71 7.79 17.26 -17.01
CA CYS A 71 8.67 17.77 -18.05
C CYS A 71 8.23 19.16 -18.50
N LEU A 72 9.18 20.08 -18.60
CA LEU A 72 8.98 21.43 -19.13
C LEU A 72 9.68 21.56 -20.48
N LEU A 73 8.92 21.90 -21.51
CA LEU A 73 9.43 22.10 -22.85
C LEU A 73 9.09 23.51 -23.34
N PRO A 74 9.96 24.16 -24.14
CA PRO A 74 9.58 25.36 -24.88
C PRO A 74 8.38 25.07 -25.79
N ALA A 75 7.47 26.04 -25.95
CA ALA A 75 6.32 25.90 -26.85
C ALA A 75 6.73 25.56 -28.30
N SER A 76 7.90 26.03 -28.75
CA SER A 76 8.46 25.71 -30.07
C SER A 76 8.74 24.21 -30.26
N SER A 77 9.03 23.47 -29.18
CA SER A 77 9.37 22.04 -29.23
C SER A 77 8.15 21.14 -29.49
N GLU A 78 6.93 21.66 -29.42
CA GLU A 78 5.71 20.88 -29.73
C GLU A 78 5.72 20.37 -31.18
N GLN A 79 6.38 21.09 -32.09
CA GLN A 79 6.51 20.70 -33.50
C GLN A 79 7.67 19.73 -33.76
N GLU A 80 8.38 19.30 -32.72
CA GLU A 80 9.54 18.41 -32.80
C GLU A 80 9.24 17.07 -32.09
N PRO A 81 8.57 16.11 -32.76
CA PRO A 81 8.11 14.87 -32.12
C PRO A 81 9.21 14.09 -31.40
N ARG A 82 10.45 14.12 -31.91
CA ARG A 82 11.59 13.43 -31.29
C ARG A 82 11.93 14.01 -29.92
N VAL A 83 11.96 15.34 -29.80
CA VAL A 83 12.24 16.04 -28.54
C VAL A 83 11.16 15.72 -27.51
N VAL A 84 9.88 15.76 -27.93
CA VAL A 84 8.75 15.43 -27.06
C VAL A 84 8.82 13.98 -26.57
N VAL A 85 9.12 13.03 -27.45
CA VAL A 85 9.24 11.61 -27.10
C VAL A 85 10.41 11.37 -26.14
N GLU A 86 11.59 11.93 -26.41
CA GLU A 86 12.76 11.75 -25.54
C GLU A 86 12.51 12.32 -24.13
N ALA A 87 11.90 13.52 -24.08
CA ALA A 87 11.51 14.18 -22.85
C ALA A 87 10.45 13.38 -22.06
N ALA A 88 9.44 12.85 -22.76
CA ALA A 88 8.42 11.99 -22.18
C ALA A 88 9.03 10.70 -21.61
N LEU A 89 9.93 10.05 -22.34
CA LEU A 89 10.62 8.84 -21.89
C LEU A 89 11.49 9.09 -20.66
N GLU A 90 12.17 10.25 -20.60
CA GLU A 90 12.97 10.60 -19.43
C GLU A 90 12.11 10.85 -18.19
N ALA A 91 11.02 11.60 -18.33
CA ALA A 91 10.06 11.80 -17.25
C ALA A 91 9.41 10.48 -16.82
N TRP A 92 9.08 9.60 -17.77
CA TRP A 92 8.50 8.27 -17.50
C TRP A 92 9.44 7.43 -16.65
N ARG A 93 10.73 7.33 -17.00
CA ARG A 93 11.73 6.56 -16.22
C ARG A 93 11.90 7.03 -14.78
N ARG A 94 11.54 8.29 -14.49
CA ARG A 94 11.64 8.88 -13.15
C ARG A 94 10.28 9.05 -12.47
N SER A 95 9.20 8.60 -13.11
CA SER A 95 7.85 8.66 -12.55
C SER A 95 7.69 7.60 -11.43
N PRO A 96 6.96 7.91 -10.35
CA PRO A 96 6.61 6.90 -9.33
C PRO A 96 5.74 5.76 -9.89
N SER A 97 5.06 6.00 -11.02
CA SER A 97 4.28 4.99 -11.74
C SER A 97 5.14 4.08 -12.61
N PHE A 98 6.42 4.40 -12.80
CA PHE A 98 7.33 3.57 -13.59
C PHE A 98 7.39 2.15 -13.03
N ARG A 99 7.30 1.16 -13.92
CA ARG A 99 7.48 -0.25 -13.60
C ARG A 99 8.44 -0.85 -14.61
N ALA A 100 9.36 -1.69 -14.14
CA ALA A 100 10.18 -2.50 -15.02
C ALA A 100 9.26 -3.39 -15.89
N PRO A 101 9.65 -3.70 -17.13
CA PRO A 101 8.79 -4.44 -18.06
C PRO A 101 8.39 -5.80 -17.51
N GLY A 102 7.08 -6.04 -17.46
CA GLY A 102 6.44 -7.31 -17.12
C GLY A 102 5.75 -7.93 -18.33
N SER A 103 4.71 -8.73 -18.09
CA SER A 103 3.92 -9.37 -19.16
C SER A 103 3.31 -8.35 -20.13
N SER A 104 3.18 -8.73 -21.41
CA SER A 104 2.53 -7.90 -22.45
C SER A 104 1.08 -7.54 -22.05
N PRO A 105 0.53 -6.38 -22.47
CA PRO A 105 -0.87 -6.06 -22.19
C PRO A 105 -1.82 -7.13 -22.76
N GLU A 106 -1.47 -7.72 -23.90
CA GLU A 106 -2.19 -8.83 -24.50
C GLU A 106 -2.30 -10.04 -23.55
N ALA A 107 -1.26 -10.36 -22.79
CA ALA A 107 -1.31 -11.46 -21.82
C ALA A 107 -2.36 -11.21 -20.73
N TYR A 108 -2.53 -9.97 -20.27
CA TYR A 108 -3.61 -9.61 -19.33
C TYR A 108 -4.98 -9.79 -19.97
N LEU A 109 -5.17 -9.35 -21.21
CA LEU A 109 -6.44 -9.50 -21.92
C LEU A 109 -6.81 -10.97 -22.13
N VAL A 110 -5.83 -11.79 -22.52
CA VAL A 110 -6.01 -13.24 -22.70
C VAL A 110 -6.38 -13.89 -21.36
N ALA A 111 -5.64 -13.60 -20.30
CA ALA A 111 -5.90 -14.18 -18.97
C ALA A 111 -7.28 -13.75 -18.44
N GLY A 112 -7.62 -12.46 -18.54
CA GLY A 112 -8.92 -11.93 -18.14
C GLY A 112 -10.08 -12.50 -18.96
N TYR A 113 -9.92 -12.69 -20.26
CA TYR A 113 -10.92 -13.36 -21.09
C TYR A 113 -11.08 -14.84 -20.72
N GLN A 114 -9.97 -15.56 -20.54
CA GLN A 114 -10.01 -16.95 -20.12
C GLN A 114 -10.66 -17.12 -18.74
N ALA A 115 -10.52 -16.14 -17.85
CA ALA A 115 -11.22 -16.10 -16.56
C ALA A 115 -12.75 -16.00 -16.68
N LEU A 116 -13.30 -15.59 -17.83
CA LEU A 116 -14.74 -15.62 -18.10
C LEU A 116 -15.26 -17.03 -18.44
N CYS A 117 -14.38 -17.96 -18.81
CA CYS A 117 -14.74 -19.25 -19.42
C CYS A 117 -15.09 -20.41 -18.47
N PRO A 118 -14.54 -20.54 -17.24
CA PRO A 118 -14.93 -21.61 -16.32
C PRO A 118 -16.45 -21.66 -16.13
N PRO A 119 -17.08 -22.84 -16.07
CA PRO A 119 -16.50 -24.18 -15.84
C PRO A 119 -15.95 -24.91 -17.08
N HIS A 120 -16.05 -24.33 -18.27
CA HIS A 120 -15.53 -24.95 -19.50
C HIS A 120 -13.99 -24.84 -19.57
N PRO A 121 -13.30 -25.68 -20.39
CA PRO A 121 -11.88 -25.45 -20.65
C PRO A 121 -11.65 -23.99 -21.06
N PRO A 122 -10.48 -23.39 -20.76
CA PRO A 122 -10.21 -22.00 -21.12
C PRO A 122 -10.53 -21.79 -22.60
N CYS A 123 -11.41 -20.84 -22.90
CA CYS A 123 -11.76 -20.57 -24.29
C CYS A 123 -10.48 -20.18 -25.04
N ALA A 124 -10.31 -20.69 -26.26
CA ALA A 124 -9.23 -20.22 -27.11
C ALA A 124 -9.40 -18.71 -27.32
N PRO A 125 -8.34 -17.89 -27.17
CA PRO A 125 -8.42 -16.48 -27.47
C PRO A 125 -8.75 -16.29 -28.95
N GLY A 126 -9.59 -15.31 -29.25
CA GLY A 126 -10.07 -15.03 -30.60
C GLY A 126 -10.37 -13.55 -30.80
N PRO A 127 -10.75 -13.13 -32.02
CA PRO A 127 -10.90 -11.71 -32.37
C PRO A 127 -11.86 -10.92 -31.48
N GLY A 128 -12.91 -11.57 -30.93
CA GLY A 128 -13.89 -10.95 -30.03
C GLY A 128 -13.57 -11.06 -28.54
N MET A 129 -12.40 -11.59 -28.15
CA MET A 129 -12.05 -11.80 -26.74
C MET A 129 -12.06 -10.50 -25.93
N ARG A 130 -11.54 -9.44 -26.57
CA ARG A 130 -11.42 -8.12 -25.96
C ARG A 130 -12.80 -7.51 -25.75
N ASP A 131 -13.63 -7.50 -26.78
CA ASP A 131 -14.99 -6.95 -26.70
C ASP A 131 -15.81 -7.64 -25.61
N SER A 132 -15.71 -8.98 -25.53
CA SER A 132 -16.40 -9.77 -24.50
C SER A 132 -15.91 -9.41 -23.09
N LEU A 133 -14.60 -9.24 -22.91
CA LEU A 133 -14.02 -8.81 -21.65
C LEU A 133 -14.43 -7.39 -21.28
N MET A 134 -14.38 -6.45 -22.23
CA MET A 134 -14.75 -5.05 -21.97
C MET A 134 -16.25 -4.90 -21.67
N GLU A 135 -17.10 -5.68 -22.33
CA GLU A 135 -18.54 -5.75 -22.03
C GLU A 135 -18.78 -6.23 -20.59
N PHE A 136 -18.13 -7.31 -20.18
CA PHE A 136 -18.22 -7.80 -18.79
C PHE A 136 -17.76 -6.74 -17.77
N LEU A 137 -16.67 -6.03 -18.08
CA LEU A 137 -16.05 -5.06 -17.19
C LEU A 137 -16.87 -3.79 -17.00
N ARG A 138 -17.52 -3.30 -18.07
CA ARG A 138 -18.18 -1.98 -18.12
C ARG A 138 -19.20 -1.74 -17.02
N ASP A 139 -19.91 -2.79 -16.62
CA ASP A 139 -20.98 -2.75 -15.63
C ASP A 139 -20.48 -2.96 -14.19
N ARG A 140 -19.16 -3.01 -13.99
CA ARG A 140 -18.55 -3.20 -12.66
C ARG A 140 -18.18 -1.86 -12.03
N SER A 141 -18.04 -1.85 -10.71
CA SER A 141 -17.58 -0.68 -9.97
C SER A 141 -16.04 -0.61 -9.92
N GLY A 142 -15.51 0.55 -9.58
CA GLY A 142 -14.07 0.73 -9.34
C GLY A 142 -13.22 0.55 -10.60
N VAL A 143 -12.02 -0.01 -10.41
CA VAL A 143 -11.00 -0.14 -11.46
C VAL A 143 -11.49 -0.97 -12.66
N LEU A 144 -12.16 -2.09 -12.41
CA LEU A 144 -12.70 -2.95 -13.48
C LEU A 144 -13.69 -2.19 -14.38
N GLY A 145 -14.63 -1.49 -13.75
CA GLY A 145 -15.62 -0.65 -14.43
C GLY A 145 -15.02 0.40 -15.34
N ARG A 146 -13.95 1.05 -14.85
CA ARG A 146 -13.21 2.03 -15.63
C ARG A 146 -12.55 1.37 -16.82
N LEU A 147 -11.82 0.26 -16.62
CA LEU A 147 -11.16 -0.46 -17.70
C LEU A 147 -12.11 -0.76 -18.88
N GLY A 148 -13.34 -1.19 -18.61
CA GLY A 148 -14.35 -1.48 -19.66
C GLY A 148 -14.95 -0.27 -20.40
N ARG A 149 -14.59 0.96 -20.02
CA ARG A 149 -15.05 2.23 -20.63
C ARG A 149 -13.94 3.00 -21.34
N GLU A 150 -12.69 2.56 -21.20
CA GLU A 150 -11.52 3.28 -21.67
C GLU A 150 -11.12 2.93 -23.11
N SER A 151 -10.27 3.77 -23.71
CA SER A 151 -9.67 3.50 -25.03
C SER A 151 -8.67 2.35 -25.00
N ASP A 152 -8.26 1.86 -26.17
CA ASP A 152 -7.36 0.71 -26.23
C ASP A 152 -6.00 0.93 -25.56
N ASP A 153 -5.41 2.08 -25.80
CA ASP A 153 -4.12 2.47 -25.22
C ASP A 153 -4.23 2.63 -23.69
N SER A 154 -5.34 3.21 -23.23
CA SER A 154 -5.66 3.38 -21.81
C SER A 154 -5.80 2.03 -21.11
N VAL A 155 -6.52 1.07 -21.70
CA VAL A 155 -6.64 -0.28 -21.15
C VAL A 155 -5.27 -0.93 -20.99
N ASN A 156 -4.42 -0.85 -22.02
CA ASN A 156 -3.09 -1.46 -22.01
C ASN A 156 -2.19 -0.90 -20.89
N ARG A 157 -2.33 0.38 -20.58
CA ARG A 157 -1.69 1.03 -19.43
C ARG A 157 -2.30 0.57 -18.11
N LEU A 158 -3.62 0.70 -17.95
CA LEU A 158 -4.30 0.50 -16.67
C LEU A 158 -4.17 -0.94 -16.16
N VAL A 159 -4.19 -1.95 -17.04
CA VAL A 159 -3.99 -3.35 -16.60
C VAL A 159 -2.64 -3.56 -15.92
N ARG A 160 -1.59 -2.87 -16.36
CA ARG A 160 -0.26 -2.96 -15.74
C ARG A 160 -0.08 -2.05 -14.53
N LEU A 161 -0.83 -0.96 -14.47
CA LEU A 161 -0.81 -0.05 -13.33
C LEU A 161 -1.41 -0.71 -12.09
N PHE A 162 -2.55 -1.40 -12.27
CA PHE A 162 -3.32 -1.94 -11.15
C PHE A 162 -3.00 -3.39 -10.80
N TRP A 163 -2.48 -4.19 -11.75
CA TRP A 163 -2.15 -5.59 -11.52
C TRP A 163 -0.69 -5.88 -11.87
N ARG A 164 -0.02 -6.66 -11.00
CA ARG A 164 1.41 -6.99 -11.18
C ARG A 164 1.60 -8.09 -12.21
N THR A 165 0.66 -9.02 -12.29
CA THR A 165 0.70 -10.16 -13.21
C THR A 165 -0.65 -10.39 -13.90
N PRO A 166 -0.68 -11.05 -15.08
CA PRO A 166 -1.92 -11.46 -15.72
C PRO A 166 -2.80 -12.36 -14.84
N ASP A 167 -2.18 -13.18 -13.98
CA ASP A 167 -2.89 -14.06 -13.06
C ASP A 167 -3.63 -13.27 -11.97
N ASP A 168 -3.03 -12.21 -11.43
CA ASP A 168 -3.71 -11.31 -10.47
C ASP A 168 -4.94 -10.65 -11.09
N PHE A 169 -4.85 -10.25 -12.37
CA PHE A 169 -5.97 -9.68 -13.09
C PHE A 169 -7.06 -10.73 -13.35
N ALA A 170 -6.69 -11.94 -13.78
CA ALA A 170 -7.62 -13.05 -13.96
C ALA A 170 -8.34 -13.44 -12.66
N ASP A 171 -7.63 -13.45 -11.53
CA ASP A 171 -8.22 -13.69 -10.22
C ASP A 171 -9.27 -12.63 -9.87
N GLU A 172 -9.00 -11.34 -10.13
CA GLU A 172 -9.98 -10.27 -9.89
C GLU A 172 -11.23 -10.41 -10.78
N ILE A 173 -11.08 -10.87 -12.04
CA ILE A 173 -12.21 -11.23 -12.90
C ILE A 173 -13.01 -12.38 -12.28
N LEU A 174 -12.37 -13.45 -11.82
CA LEU A 174 -13.04 -14.56 -11.16
C LEU A 174 -13.75 -14.12 -9.89
N ARG A 175 -13.12 -13.28 -9.04
CA ARG A 175 -13.75 -12.69 -7.84
C ARG A 175 -15.00 -11.90 -8.22
N ALA A 176 -14.94 -11.08 -9.27
CA ALA A 176 -16.12 -10.35 -9.76
C ALA A 176 -17.25 -11.32 -10.19
N ARG A 177 -16.94 -12.40 -10.91
CA ARG A 177 -17.93 -13.41 -11.29
C ARG A 177 -18.52 -14.14 -10.07
N ILE A 178 -17.72 -14.43 -9.05
CA ILE A 178 -18.20 -15.05 -7.80
C ILE A 178 -19.21 -14.11 -7.12
N ARG A 179 -18.95 -12.79 -7.09
CA ARG A 179 -19.89 -11.79 -6.55
C ARG A 179 -21.22 -11.82 -7.32
N ASP A 180 -21.18 -11.90 -8.64
CA ASP A 180 -22.38 -11.98 -9.49
C ASP A 180 -23.19 -13.27 -9.24
N ALA A 181 -22.50 -14.37 -8.96
CA ALA A 181 -23.13 -15.65 -8.59
C ALA A 181 -23.67 -15.66 -7.15
N GLY A 182 -23.57 -14.56 -6.40
CA GLY A 182 -24.02 -14.46 -5.01
C GLY A 182 -23.01 -14.99 -3.98
N GLY A 183 -21.80 -15.36 -4.40
CA GLY A 183 -20.73 -15.93 -3.56
C GLY A 183 -20.01 -14.94 -2.64
N ARG A 184 -20.66 -13.86 -2.20
CA ARG A 184 -20.04 -12.84 -1.32
C ARG A 184 -19.52 -13.44 -0.01
N GLY A 185 -20.28 -14.36 0.59
CA GLY A 185 -19.86 -15.04 1.82
C GLY A 185 -18.62 -15.92 1.64
N SER A 186 -18.49 -16.57 0.48
CA SER A 186 -17.31 -17.36 0.13
C SER A 186 -16.07 -16.48 -0.01
N LEU A 187 -16.19 -15.33 -0.68
CA LEU A 187 -15.08 -14.38 -0.81
C LEU A 187 -14.66 -13.81 0.55
N GLN A 188 -15.63 -13.43 1.41
CA GLN A 188 -15.33 -12.96 2.77
C GLN A 188 -14.62 -14.03 3.62
N LEU A 189 -14.98 -15.30 3.44
CA LEU A 189 -14.30 -16.40 4.13
C LEU A 189 -12.85 -16.58 3.64
N VAL A 190 -12.62 -16.49 2.33
CA VAL A 190 -11.27 -16.53 1.75
C VAL A 190 -10.44 -15.34 2.22
N GLU A 191 -10.98 -14.12 2.17
CA GLU A 191 -10.32 -12.91 2.66
C GLU A 191 -9.96 -13.02 4.15
N PHE A 192 -10.85 -13.60 4.97
CA PHE A 192 -10.57 -13.89 6.37
C PHE A 192 -9.40 -14.87 6.52
N LEU A 193 -9.38 -15.97 5.76
CA LEU A 193 -8.29 -16.95 5.80
C LEU A 193 -6.96 -16.33 5.35
N GLU A 194 -6.96 -15.55 4.27
CA GLU A 194 -5.77 -14.86 3.75
C GLU A 194 -5.19 -13.89 4.78
N ALA A 195 -6.05 -13.15 5.50
CA ALA A 195 -5.63 -12.19 6.53
C ALA A 195 -5.26 -12.83 7.89
N ALA A 196 -5.64 -14.08 8.13
CA ALA A 196 -5.44 -14.75 9.42
C ALA A 196 -3.99 -15.21 9.61
N GLU A 197 -3.09 -14.30 9.96
CA GLU A 197 -1.71 -14.64 10.29
C GLU A 197 -1.59 -15.36 11.64
N ILE A 198 -0.69 -16.36 11.69
CA ILE A 198 -0.44 -17.22 12.83
C ILE A 198 1.07 -17.42 12.94
N ALA A 199 1.65 -17.05 14.09
CA ALA A 199 3.00 -17.42 14.46
C ALA A 199 2.99 -18.85 15.04
N PRO A 200 3.69 -19.81 14.41
CA PRO A 200 3.63 -21.23 14.78
C PRO A 200 4.52 -21.56 15.99
N GLU A 201 4.42 -20.76 17.06
CA GLU A 201 5.23 -20.91 18.29
C GLU A 201 4.81 -22.12 19.14
N THR A 202 3.57 -22.61 18.97
CA THR A 202 3.07 -23.82 19.64
C THR A 202 2.64 -24.88 18.63
N PRO A 203 2.60 -26.17 19.03
CA PRO A 203 2.06 -27.23 18.18
C PRO A 203 0.63 -26.95 17.71
N GLU A 204 -0.25 -26.38 18.55
CA GLU A 204 -1.61 -26.05 18.15
C GLU A 204 -1.64 -24.95 17.07
N HIS A 205 -0.83 -23.90 17.24
CA HIS A 205 -0.73 -22.82 16.23
C HIS A 205 -0.15 -23.32 14.91
N ALA A 206 0.85 -24.20 14.96
CA ALA A 206 1.42 -24.82 13.77
C ALA A 206 0.41 -25.72 13.02
N ILE A 207 -0.51 -26.38 13.74
CA ILE A 207 -1.61 -27.13 13.12
C ILE A 207 -2.58 -26.16 12.44
N LEU A 208 -3.04 -25.12 13.14
CA LEU A 208 -3.96 -24.12 12.58
C LEU A 208 -3.40 -23.46 11.31
N ALA A 209 -2.11 -23.08 11.32
CA ALA A 209 -1.45 -22.48 10.16
C ALA A 209 -1.43 -23.44 8.95
N ARG A 210 -1.04 -24.71 9.17
CA ARG A 210 -1.03 -25.71 8.08
C ARG A 210 -2.42 -26.00 7.53
N GLU A 211 -3.42 -26.08 8.40
CA GLU A 211 -4.82 -26.26 7.99
C GLU A 211 -5.31 -25.08 7.15
N ARG A 212 -5.00 -23.84 7.55
CA ARG A 212 -5.31 -22.62 6.79
C ARG A 212 -4.73 -22.68 5.37
N ASP A 213 -3.44 -23.01 5.25
CA ASP A 213 -2.76 -23.05 3.96
C ASP A 213 -3.33 -24.16 3.06
N ALA A 214 -3.66 -25.32 3.64
CA ALA A 214 -4.33 -26.41 2.93
C ALA A 214 -5.75 -26.05 2.48
N LEU A 215 -6.48 -25.24 3.26
CA LEU A 215 -7.79 -24.73 2.89
C LEU A 215 -7.70 -23.69 1.78
N LEU A 216 -6.77 -22.73 1.86
CA LEU A 216 -6.55 -21.72 0.82
C LEU A 216 -6.21 -22.35 -0.54
N ALA A 217 -5.42 -23.43 -0.55
CA ALA A 217 -5.11 -24.17 -1.78
C ALA A 217 -6.36 -24.79 -2.45
N ARG A 218 -7.40 -25.10 -1.68
CA ARG A 218 -8.66 -25.69 -2.17
C ARG A 218 -9.75 -24.65 -2.44
N LEU A 219 -9.64 -23.48 -1.82
CA LEU A 219 -10.60 -22.38 -1.93
C LEU A 219 -10.19 -21.34 -2.97
N SER A 220 -9.51 -21.75 -4.04
CA SER A 220 -9.16 -20.86 -5.14
C SER A 220 -10.41 -20.38 -5.89
N THR A 221 -10.34 -19.18 -6.45
CA THR A 221 -11.42 -18.58 -7.24
C THR A 221 -11.77 -19.44 -8.47
N LEU A 222 -10.81 -20.15 -9.05
CA LEU A 222 -11.03 -21.10 -10.14
C LEU A 222 -11.75 -22.38 -9.66
N ALA A 223 -11.41 -22.90 -8.48
CA ALA A 223 -12.05 -24.09 -7.92
C ALA A 223 -13.54 -23.87 -7.63
N TYR A 224 -13.93 -22.63 -7.29
CA TYR A 224 -15.34 -22.24 -7.12
C TYR A 224 -16.20 -22.63 -8.34
N PHE A 225 -15.69 -22.40 -9.55
CA PHE A 225 -16.43 -22.71 -10.78
C PHE A 225 -16.18 -24.13 -11.28
N THR A 226 -14.96 -24.64 -11.18
CA THR A 226 -14.55 -25.91 -11.82
C THR A 226 -14.80 -27.13 -10.93
N GLN A 227 -14.84 -26.96 -9.61
CA GLN A 227 -14.95 -28.05 -8.63
C GLN A 227 -15.92 -27.66 -7.48
N PRO A 228 -17.17 -27.24 -7.77
CA PRO A 228 -18.07 -26.65 -6.78
C PRO A 228 -18.31 -27.55 -5.55
N SER A 229 -18.47 -28.86 -5.74
CA SER A 229 -18.69 -29.79 -4.63
C SER A 229 -17.48 -29.94 -3.69
N ASP A 230 -16.24 -29.85 -4.20
CA ASP A 230 -15.05 -29.85 -3.35
C ASP A 230 -14.86 -28.49 -2.67
N TYR A 231 -15.13 -27.41 -3.41
CA TYR A 231 -15.10 -26.06 -2.88
C TYR A 231 -16.08 -25.90 -1.70
N ASP A 232 -17.33 -26.33 -1.85
CA ASP A 232 -18.34 -26.26 -0.78
C ASP A 232 -17.91 -27.06 0.46
N ARG A 233 -17.30 -28.24 0.25
CA ARG A 233 -16.75 -29.04 1.35
C ARG A 233 -15.58 -28.33 2.03
N ALA A 234 -14.67 -27.74 1.26
CA ALA A 234 -13.57 -26.94 1.80
C ALA A 234 -14.08 -25.71 2.56
N ALA A 235 -15.13 -25.05 2.06
CA ALA A 235 -15.73 -23.89 2.71
C ALA A 235 -16.36 -24.25 4.05
N ALA A 236 -17.04 -25.40 4.14
CA ALA A 236 -17.56 -25.90 5.41
C ALA A 236 -16.44 -26.18 6.43
N LEU A 237 -15.33 -26.77 6.00
CA LEU A 237 -14.15 -26.98 6.85
C LEU A 237 -13.49 -25.65 7.26
N ALA A 238 -13.48 -24.66 6.38
CA ALA A 238 -12.96 -23.34 6.67
C ALA A 238 -13.79 -22.57 7.69
N LEU A 239 -15.11 -22.77 7.71
CA LEU A 239 -15.97 -22.21 8.77
C LEU A 239 -15.65 -22.81 10.15
N ASP A 240 -15.50 -24.14 10.25
CA ASP A 240 -15.05 -24.78 11.50
C ASP A 240 -13.65 -24.30 11.92
N TRP A 241 -12.74 -24.19 10.95
CA TRP A 241 -11.41 -23.65 11.18
C TRP A 241 -11.46 -22.21 11.70
N ARG A 242 -12.29 -21.34 11.11
CA ARG A 242 -12.46 -19.95 11.54
C ARG A 242 -12.94 -19.88 12.99
N ASP A 243 -13.87 -20.74 13.39
CA ASP A 243 -14.36 -20.81 14.76
C ASP A 243 -13.26 -21.23 15.75
N ARG A 244 -12.43 -22.21 15.37
CA ARG A 244 -11.26 -22.62 16.17
C ARG A 244 -10.22 -21.50 16.26
N TYR A 245 -9.93 -20.84 15.14
CA TYR A 245 -9.04 -19.69 15.08
C TYR A 245 -9.52 -18.55 16.00
N LEU A 246 -10.78 -18.12 15.88
CA LEU A 246 -11.33 -17.02 16.69
C LEU A 246 -11.32 -17.35 18.18
N ARG A 247 -11.53 -18.62 18.59
CA ARG A 247 -11.39 -19.02 20.00
C ARG A 247 -9.95 -18.88 20.50
N ALA A 248 -8.97 -19.35 19.72
CA ALA A 248 -7.56 -19.20 20.05
C ALA A 248 -7.15 -17.72 20.08
N TYR A 249 -7.60 -16.95 19.09
CA TYR A 249 -7.33 -15.52 18.97
C TYR A 249 -7.90 -14.72 20.14
N ARG A 250 -9.16 -14.96 20.55
CA ARG A 250 -9.76 -14.31 21.74
C ARG A 250 -8.97 -14.61 23.03
N LEU A 251 -8.40 -15.80 23.16
CA LEU A 251 -7.55 -16.13 24.31
C LEU A 251 -6.22 -15.38 24.24
N HIS A 252 -5.55 -15.43 23.09
CA HIS A 252 -4.28 -14.73 22.86
C HIS A 252 -4.42 -13.22 23.06
N TYR A 253 -5.45 -12.61 22.49
CA TYR A 253 -5.72 -11.17 22.60
C TYR A 253 -5.89 -10.74 24.06
N ARG A 254 -6.60 -11.53 24.88
CA ARG A 254 -6.72 -11.25 26.33
C ARG A 254 -5.37 -11.29 27.04
N THR A 255 -4.51 -12.23 26.68
CA THR A 255 -3.13 -12.29 27.21
C THR A 255 -2.32 -11.08 26.79
N VAL A 256 -2.43 -10.65 25.53
CA VAL A 256 -1.77 -9.43 25.02
C VAL A 256 -2.26 -8.18 25.76
N MET A 257 -3.57 -8.04 25.96
CA MET A 257 -4.14 -6.90 26.70
C MET A 257 -3.68 -6.87 28.15
N ALA A 258 -3.64 -8.02 28.83
CA ALA A 258 -3.12 -8.11 30.19
C ALA A 258 -1.64 -7.70 30.26
N ALA A 259 -0.82 -8.20 29.33
CA ALA A 259 0.60 -7.84 29.24
C ALA A 259 0.82 -6.36 28.88
N ALA A 260 -0.02 -5.78 28.03
CA ALA A 260 0.03 -4.35 27.69
C ALA A 260 -0.29 -3.49 28.92
N HIS A 261 -1.32 -3.86 29.68
CA HIS A 261 -1.67 -3.17 30.92
C HIS A 261 -0.53 -3.23 31.95
N GLU A 262 0.04 -4.42 32.17
CA GLU A 262 1.20 -4.60 33.04
C GLU A 262 2.40 -3.76 32.57
N MET A 263 2.69 -3.76 31.27
CA MET A 263 3.80 -2.98 30.70
C MET A 263 3.63 -1.47 30.90
N VAL A 264 2.40 -0.94 30.78
CA VAL A 264 2.11 0.47 31.05
C VAL A 264 2.37 0.81 32.52
N LEU A 265 2.01 -0.08 33.46
CA LEU A 265 2.29 0.11 34.88
C LEU A 265 3.78 0.04 35.19
N ASP A 266 4.49 -0.96 34.66
CA ASP A 266 5.92 -1.17 34.88
C ASP A 266 6.77 -0.01 34.37
N THR A 267 6.37 0.58 33.24
CA THR A 267 7.10 1.68 32.61
C THR A 267 6.66 3.07 33.09
N ALA A 268 5.66 3.16 33.98
CA ALA A 268 5.08 4.42 34.45
C ALA A 268 6.10 5.38 35.06
N THR A 269 7.11 4.87 35.77
CA THR A 269 8.18 5.70 36.35
C THR A 269 9.04 6.33 35.27
N ALA A 270 9.46 5.58 34.26
CA ALA A 270 10.23 6.12 33.14
C ALA A 270 9.39 7.10 32.31
N ALA A 271 8.11 6.78 32.06
CA ALA A 271 7.18 7.63 31.32
C ALA A 271 6.98 9.00 32.01
N ARG A 272 6.79 9.01 33.34
CA ARG A 272 6.67 10.25 34.13
C ARG A 272 7.93 11.11 34.09
N ALA A 273 9.10 10.51 33.87
CA ALA A 273 10.37 11.21 33.81
C ALA A 273 10.74 11.74 32.40
N LEU A 274 9.92 11.46 31.38
CA LEU A 274 10.14 11.95 30.01
C LEU A 274 10.25 13.47 29.93
N PRO A 275 9.35 14.29 30.53
CA PRO A 275 9.46 15.75 30.43
C PRO A 275 10.75 16.29 31.06
N GLU A 276 11.23 15.66 32.13
CA GLU A 276 12.51 16.01 32.75
C GLU A 276 13.68 15.69 31.82
N LEU A 277 13.69 14.50 31.23
CA LEU A 277 14.73 14.10 30.28
C LEU A 277 14.76 15.02 29.05
N GLU A 278 13.60 15.42 28.54
CA GLU A 278 13.49 16.37 27.43
C GLU A 278 14.07 17.74 27.80
N ALA A 279 13.73 18.27 28.97
CA ALA A 279 14.29 19.53 29.46
C ALA A 279 15.83 19.46 29.64
N LEU A 280 16.34 18.33 30.11
CA LEU A 280 17.79 18.08 30.22
C LEU A 280 18.48 18.07 28.86
N ASN A 281 17.84 17.46 27.85
CA ASN A 281 18.39 17.38 26.50
C ASN A 281 18.38 18.73 25.77
N LEU A 282 17.52 19.68 26.17
CA LEU A 282 17.52 21.05 25.65
C LEU A 282 18.64 21.94 26.22
N THR A 283 19.15 21.62 27.41
CA THR A 283 20.08 22.48 28.17
C THR A 283 21.53 21.98 28.16
N GLY A 284 21.81 20.84 27.53
CA GLY A 284 23.15 20.24 27.49
C GLY A 284 23.35 19.29 26.30
N SER A 285 24.38 18.44 26.36
CA SER A 285 24.58 17.42 25.32
C SER A 285 23.51 16.33 25.41
N PRO A 286 22.70 16.13 24.35
CA PRO A 286 21.53 15.24 24.41
C PRO A 286 21.94 13.79 24.63
N VAL A 287 21.23 13.11 25.53
CA VAL A 287 21.38 11.68 25.85
C VAL A 287 19.99 11.09 26.02
N GLY A 288 19.73 9.93 25.39
CA GLY A 288 18.46 9.22 25.55
C GLY A 288 17.25 9.83 24.82
N ALA A 289 17.45 10.78 23.90
CA ALA A 289 16.36 11.39 23.13
C ALA A 289 15.62 10.36 22.24
N ASP A 290 16.37 9.45 21.59
CA ASP A 290 15.77 8.35 20.81
C ASP A 290 14.96 7.38 21.70
N ALA A 291 15.48 7.03 22.88
CA ALA A 291 14.78 6.19 23.85
C ALA A 291 13.48 6.84 24.33
N ALA A 292 13.48 8.15 24.58
CA ALA A 292 12.27 8.89 24.94
C ALA A 292 11.19 8.82 23.85
N LEU A 293 11.60 9.00 22.58
CA LEU A 293 10.70 8.90 21.44
C LEU A 293 10.14 7.47 21.27
N ARG A 294 11.01 6.47 21.38
CA ARG A 294 10.63 5.05 21.28
C ARG A 294 9.66 4.65 22.39
N LEU A 295 9.92 5.06 23.64
CA LEU A 295 9.02 4.80 24.77
C LEU A 295 7.64 5.43 24.53
N ARG A 296 7.60 6.69 24.09
CA ARG A 296 6.32 7.37 23.81
C ARG A 296 5.52 6.64 22.75
N ARG A 297 6.14 6.32 21.61
CA ARG A 297 5.48 5.61 20.50
C ARG A 297 4.98 4.23 20.91
N ALA A 298 5.78 3.49 21.69
CA ALA A 298 5.38 2.18 22.18
C ALA A 298 4.16 2.28 23.12
N LEU A 299 4.18 3.21 24.09
CA LEU A 299 3.06 3.41 25.01
C LEU A 299 1.80 3.93 24.31
N GLU A 300 1.94 4.81 23.32
CA GLU A 300 0.82 5.26 22.47
C GLU A 300 0.17 4.08 21.74
N ARG A 301 0.97 3.20 21.13
CA ARG A 301 0.45 2.00 20.44
C ARG A 301 -0.24 1.04 21.40
N LEU A 302 0.36 0.77 22.56
CA LEU A 302 -0.24 -0.09 23.58
C LEU A 302 -1.53 0.50 24.15
N GLY A 303 -1.58 1.83 24.32
CA GLY A 303 -2.77 2.55 24.79
C GLY A 303 -3.91 2.63 23.76
N CYS A 304 -3.61 2.45 22.47
CA CYS A 304 -4.59 2.44 21.40
C CYS A 304 -5.19 1.05 21.10
N LEU A 305 -4.84 0.02 21.89
CA LEU A 305 -5.41 -1.32 21.69
C LEU A 305 -6.92 -1.34 22.01
N PRO A 306 -7.77 -1.84 21.11
CA PRO A 306 -9.21 -1.97 21.37
C PRO A 306 -9.53 -2.87 22.56
N GLU A 307 -10.59 -2.57 23.31
CA GLU A 307 -11.01 -3.39 24.47
C GLU A 307 -11.53 -4.78 24.08
N GLY A 308 -12.00 -4.94 22.84
CA GLY A 308 -12.52 -6.20 22.30
C GLY A 308 -11.92 -6.51 20.94
N ILE A 309 -12.10 -7.76 20.50
CA ILE A 309 -11.73 -8.15 19.14
C ILE A 309 -12.82 -7.76 18.14
N ASP A 310 -12.40 -7.48 16.91
CA ASP A 310 -13.29 -7.47 15.75
C ASP A 310 -13.47 -8.91 15.24
N GLU A 311 -14.67 -9.46 15.36
CA GLU A 311 -14.97 -10.85 14.93
C GLU A 311 -15.22 -11.00 13.42
N GLN A 312 -15.32 -9.87 12.71
CA GLN A 312 -15.43 -9.83 11.26
C GLN A 312 -14.05 -9.79 10.59
N SER A 313 -13.06 -9.25 11.28
CA SER A 313 -11.66 -9.25 10.86
C SER A 313 -10.91 -10.47 11.41
N ALA A 314 -9.93 -10.96 10.65
CA ALA A 314 -9.03 -11.99 11.15
C ALA A 314 -8.08 -11.47 12.23
N GLN A 315 -7.77 -10.16 12.21
CA GLN A 315 -6.88 -9.52 13.17
C GLN A 315 -7.47 -8.23 13.72
N THR A 316 -7.19 -7.97 15.00
CA THR A 316 -7.50 -6.71 15.68
C THR A 316 -6.19 -5.96 15.97
N ALA A 317 -6.11 -4.70 15.57
CA ALA A 317 -4.94 -3.83 15.78
C ALA A 317 -3.59 -4.42 15.32
N GLY A 318 -3.60 -5.26 14.28
CA GLY A 318 -2.39 -5.91 13.75
C GLY A 318 -1.77 -6.96 14.68
N ILE A 319 -2.52 -7.43 15.68
CA ILE A 319 -2.04 -8.50 16.58
C ILE A 319 -2.12 -9.84 15.86
N VAL A 320 -0.98 -10.53 15.79
CA VAL A 320 -0.82 -11.86 15.19
C VAL A 320 -0.98 -12.95 16.26
N LEU A 321 -1.74 -14.01 15.93
CA LEU A 321 -1.93 -15.13 16.86
C LEU A 321 -0.60 -15.80 17.19
N GLY A 322 -0.28 -15.98 18.47
CA GLY A 322 0.94 -16.66 18.92
C GLY A 322 2.16 -15.75 19.03
N GLN A 323 2.06 -14.48 18.61
CA GLN A 323 3.13 -13.50 18.74
C GLN A 323 2.73 -12.37 19.69
N MET A 324 3.62 -12.05 20.64
CA MET A 324 3.45 -10.86 21.46
C MET A 324 3.84 -9.61 20.66
N PRO A 325 3.08 -8.49 20.78
CA PRO A 325 3.43 -7.26 20.07
C PRO A 325 4.85 -6.80 20.41
N PRO A 326 5.67 -6.40 19.40
CA PRO A 326 7.04 -5.93 19.63
C PRO A 326 7.08 -4.68 20.51
N ASP A 327 6.00 -3.89 20.52
CA ASP A 327 5.86 -2.69 21.34
C ASP A 327 5.99 -2.97 22.85
N LEU A 328 5.69 -4.19 23.32
CA LEU A 328 5.90 -4.57 24.73
C LEU A 328 7.39 -4.62 25.10
N ALA A 329 8.20 -5.31 24.28
CA ALA A 329 9.63 -5.40 24.49
C ALA A 329 10.30 -4.04 24.30
N GLU A 330 9.85 -3.30 23.29
CA GLU A 330 10.30 -1.94 22.98
C GLU A 330 10.06 -0.98 24.16
N ALA A 331 8.85 -0.96 24.71
CA ALA A 331 8.52 -0.12 25.88
C ALA A 331 9.44 -0.43 27.06
N ARG A 332 9.69 -1.71 27.35
CA ARG A 332 10.57 -2.13 28.45
C ARG A 332 12.02 -1.66 28.25
N LEU A 333 12.58 -1.88 27.06
CA LEU A 333 13.95 -1.49 26.73
C LEU A 333 14.12 0.03 26.72
N ALA A 334 13.18 0.75 26.10
CA ALA A 334 13.18 2.20 26.03
C ALA A 334 13.02 2.83 27.42
N ALA A 335 12.17 2.28 28.29
CA ALA A 335 12.02 2.73 29.68
C ALA A 335 13.33 2.59 30.47
N ALA A 336 14.01 1.45 30.37
CA ALA A 336 15.30 1.27 31.03
C ALA A 336 16.35 2.27 30.52
N ALA A 337 16.40 2.53 29.21
CA ALA A 337 17.30 3.49 28.61
C ALA A 337 17.01 4.95 29.03
N VAL A 338 15.73 5.32 29.19
CA VAL A 338 15.32 6.63 29.73
C VAL A 338 15.84 6.82 31.15
N LEU A 339 15.65 5.83 32.02
CA LEU A 339 16.14 5.90 33.41
C LEU A 339 17.67 5.98 33.48
N ALA A 340 18.38 5.22 32.64
CA ALA A 340 19.83 5.30 32.55
C ALA A 340 20.32 6.67 32.04
N ALA A 341 19.62 7.26 31.06
CA ALA A 341 19.95 8.60 30.55
C ALA A 341 19.81 9.69 31.63
N LEU A 342 18.76 9.59 32.46
CA LEU A 342 18.59 10.48 33.62
C LEU A 342 19.73 10.35 34.62
N GLU A 343 20.18 9.12 34.90
CA GLU A 343 21.33 8.91 35.78
C GLU A 343 22.62 9.52 35.22
N VAL A 344 22.84 9.42 33.90
CA VAL A 344 23.98 10.07 33.23
C VAL A 344 23.94 11.59 33.41
N HIS A 345 22.78 12.21 33.22
CA HIS A 345 22.60 13.65 33.43
C HIS A 345 22.80 14.04 34.90
N ALA A 346 22.30 13.25 35.85
CA ALA A 346 22.52 13.46 37.28
C ALA A 346 24.02 13.42 37.63
N ARG A 347 24.77 12.43 37.11
CA ARG A 347 26.23 12.31 37.30
C ARG A 347 27.00 13.47 36.67
N ARG A 348 26.56 13.99 35.52
CA ARG A 348 27.16 15.18 34.88
C ARG A 348 26.98 16.44 35.71
N ARG A 349 25.78 16.63 36.28
CA ARG A 349 25.49 17.75 37.19
C ARG A 349 26.27 17.65 38.51
N ALA A 350 26.48 16.43 39.01
CA ALA A 350 27.19 16.17 40.26
C ALA A 350 28.73 16.28 40.15
N ARG A 351 29.31 16.34 38.94
CA ARG A 351 30.74 16.63 38.74
C ARG A 351 30.91 18.16 38.70
N PRO A 352 31.42 18.81 39.77
CA PRO A 352 31.82 20.20 39.68
C PRO A 352 32.97 20.26 38.67
N GLY A 353 32.97 21.26 37.80
CA GLY A 353 34.08 21.49 36.90
C GLY A 353 35.38 21.42 37.68
N ARG A 354 36.29 20.51 37.31
CA ARG A 354 37.70 20.66 37.64
C ARG A 354 38.10 21.99 37.04
N ALA A 355 38.08 23.02 37.88
CA ALA A 355 38.77 24.27 37.62
C ALA A 355 40.17 23.86 37.17
N HIS A 356 40.46 24.10 35.89
CA HIS A 356 41.82 24.22 35.43
C HIS A 356 42.41 25.38 36.22
N SER A 357 43.06 25.05 37.33
CA SER A 357 44.05 25.90 37.95
C SER A 357 45.10 26.17 36.89
N ARG A 358 45.08 27.39 36.36
CA ARG A 358 46.24 27.99 35.73
C ARG A 358 47.39 27.96 36.72
N SER A 359 48.51 27.41 36.27
CA SER A 359 49.85 27.95 36.50
C SER A 359 50.75 27.39 35.43
#